data_AF-A0A0D8XY68-F1
#
_entry.id   AF-A0A0D8XY68-F1
#
_cell.length_a   1.000
_cell.length_b   1.000
_cell.length_c   1.000
_cell.angle_alpha   90.00
_cell.angle_beta   90.00
_cell.angle_gamma   90.00
#
_symmetry.space_group_name_H-M   'P 1'
#
loop_
_entity.id
_entity.type
_entity.pdbx_description
1 polymer ?
#
loop_
_entity_poly.entity_id
_entity_poly.type
_entity_poly.pdbx_seq_one_letter_code
_entity_poly.pdbx_strand_id
1 'polypeptide(L)'
;MAARIIPITIQRSADSSNNDKPAAPIPAPPIPTPMQVPVTVPAASPSPSPPSEAGTNTITSTNSNDEATVTNPRLIPMSLIRNRSIDDFNEQVVHILDEVEKRVEQLREAASMLEQEKEQILDMLNSVSLNSELLRLGQGDREDINAITNRLAARTKTVDVVVNTPRSAEQEKALTSVNSLIDGVVQKLHEDLQGGKETCRRYLNACNPDQPDGPIDQKFQAQLIECTADDQKKIRRKLAQLISQFERAERTFSPHW
;
A
#
# COMPACT_ATOMS: atom_id res chain seq x y z
N MET A 1 28.83 -57.68 22.01
CA MET A 1 27.88 -58.14 20.98
C MET A 1 28.13 -57.33 19.71
N ALA A 2 28.80 -57.92 18.73
CA ALA A 2 29.28 -57.22 17.53
C ALA A 2 28.21 -57.26 16.44
N ALA A 3 27.75 -56.08 16.01
CA ALA A 3 26.78 -55.93 14.93
C ALA A 3 27.45 -56.15 13.57
N ARG A 4 26.92 -57.11 12.80
CA ARG A 4 27.37 -57.44 11.44
C ARG A 4 26.74 -56.46 10.44
N ILE A 5 27.60 -55.77 9.69
CA ILE A 5 27.25 -54.90 8.56
C ILE A 5 27.12 -55.78 7.31
N ILE A 6 25.99 -55.70 6.61
CA ILE A 6 25.71 -56.39 5.34
C ILE A 6 25.92 -55.38 4.20
N PRO A 7 26.81 -55.63 3.23
CA PRO A 7 26.93 -54.77 2.05
C PRO A 7 25.94 -55.19 0.96
N ILE A 8 25.09 -54.24 0.55
CA ILE A 8 24.19 -54.37 -0.60
C ILE A 8 25.00 -54.08 -1.87
N THR A 9 25.16 -55.10 -2.72
CA THR A 9 25.69 -54.97 -4.08
C THR A 9 24.51 -54.78 -5.03
N ILE A 10 24.41 -53.63 -5.68
CA ILE A 10 23.48 -53.43 -6.80
C ILE A 10 24.31 -53.20 -8.08
N GLN A 11 24.03 -54.07 -9.05
CA GLN A 11 24.69 -54.21 -10.34
C GLN A 11 24.57 -52.95 -11.20
N ARG A 12 25.70 -52.64 -11.83
CA ARG A 12 25.89 -51.64 -12.87
C ARG A 12 25.55 -52.28 -14.22
N SER A 13 24.46 -51.87 -14.83
CA SER A 13 24.19 -52.13 -16.25
C SER A 13 24.67 -50.93 -17.05
N ALA A 14 25.74 -51.14 -17.81
CA ALA A 14 26.17 -50.24 -18.87
C ALA A 14 25.56 -50.74 -20.17
N ASP A 15 24.85 -49.87 -20.89
CA ASP A 15 24.90 -49.90 -22.34
C ASP A 15 24.67 -48.52 -22.94
N SER A 16 25.33 -48.31 -24.06
CA SER A 16 25.68 -47.04 -24.67
C SER A 16 24.64 -46.58 -25.68
N SER A 17 24.45 -45.26 -25.85
CA SER A 17 24.65 -44.58 -27.16
C SER A 17 24.18 -43.12 -27.15
N ASN A 18 25.08 -42.27 -27.65
CA ASN A 18 24.88 -40.89 -28.06
C ASN A 18 23.65 -40.69 -28.96
N ASN A 19 22.90 -39.61 -28.73
CA ASN A 19 22.44 -38.76 -29.83
C ASN A 19 22.15 -37.33 -29.34
N ASP A 20 23.07 -36.42 -29.66
CA ASP A 20 22.86 -34.97 -29.60
C ASP A 20 21.87 -34.56 -30.70
N LYS A 21 20.69 -34.04 -30.31
CA LYS A 21 19.89 -33.13 -31.15
C LYS A 21 19.22 -32.08 -30.26
N PRO A 22 19.31 -30.79 -30.60
CA PRO A 22 18.63 -29.74 -29.85
C PRO A 22 17.12 -29.86 -30.02
N ALA A 23 16.40 -29.93 -28.90
CA ALA A 23 14.95 -29.92 -28.87
C ALA A 23 14.42 -28.59 -29.44
N ALA A 24 13.51 -28.70 -30.41
CA ALA A 24 12.78 -27.56 -30.95
C ALA A 24 11.90 -26.91 -29.86
N PRO A 25 11.59 -25.59 -29.95
CA PRO A 25 10.79 -24.90 -28.95
C PRO A 25 9.36 -25.46 -28.93
N ILE A 26 8.88 -25.75 -27.72
CA ILE A 26 7.49 -26.11 -27.45
C ILE A 26 6.59 -24.92 -27.86
N PRO A 27 5.51 -25.11 -28.64
CA PRO A 27 4.59 -24.03 -28.97
C PRO A 27 3.87 -23.56 -27.70
N ALA A 28 3.88 -22.24 -27.48
CA ALA A 28 3.20 -21.61 -26.35
C ALA A 28 1.69 -21.93 -26.35
N PRO A 29 1.07 -22.12 -25.16
CA PRO A 29 -0.38 -22.30 -25.07
C PRO A 29 -1.11 -21.05 -25.56
N PRO A 30 -2.31 -21.20 -26.16
CA PRO A 30 -3.07 -20.06 -26.69
C PRO A 30 -3.47 -19.11 -25.57
N ILE A 31 -3.19 -17.83 -25.79
CA ILE A 31 -3.63 -16.72 -24.94
C ILE A 31 -5.17 -16.71 -24.91
N PRO A 32 -5.83 -16.74 -23.75
CA PRO A 32 -7.27 -16.59 -23.68
C PRO A 32 -7.66 -15.18 -24.15
N THR A 33 -8.43 -15.12 -25.23
CA THR A 33 -9.13 -13.92 -25.69
C THR A 33 -9.97 -13.33 -24.55
N PRO A 34 -9.91 -12.01 -24.29
CA PRO A 34 -10.79 -11.40 -23.30
C PRO A 34 -12.24 -11.51 -23.76
N MET A 35 -13.06 -12.20 -22.98
CA MET A 35 -14.51 -12.16 -23.13
C MET A 35 -14.97 -10.70 -22.99
N GLN A 36 -15.60 -10.17 -24.03
CA GLN A 36 -16.30 -8.89 -23.96
C GLN A 36 -17.43 -8.99 -22.94
N VAL A 37 -17.26 -8.27 -21.83
CA VAL A 37 -18.33 -7.99 -20.88
C VAL A 37 -19.26 -6.94 -21.51
N PRO A 38 -20.59 -7.14 -21.53
CA PRO A 38 -21.51 -6.12 -22.01
C PRO A 38 -21.42 -4.88 -21.10
N VAL A 39 -21.06 -3.74 -21.70
CA VAL A 39 -21.11 -2.43 -21.03
C VAL A 39 -22.58 -2.12 -20.73
N THR A 40 -22.96 -2.23 -19.46
CA THR A 40 -24.25 -1.74 -18.98
C THR A 40 -24.08 -0.27 -18.64
N VAL A 41 -24.73 0.58 -19.41
CA VAL A 41 -24.71 2.05 -19.27
C VAL A 41 -25.47 2.43 -18.00
N PRO A 42 -24.89 3.18 -17.03
CA PRO A 42 -25.67 3.78 -15.97
C PRO A 42 -26.42 5.00 -16.50
N ALA A 43 -27.71 5.05 -16.18
CA ALA A 43 -28.62 6.12 -16.52
C ALA A 43 -28.16 7.49 -15.98
N ALA A 44 -28.38 8.52 -16.78
CA ALA A 44 -28.12 9.91 -16.47
C ALA A 44 -28.96 10.40 -15.27
N SER A 45 -28.30 11.01 -14.29
CA SER A 45 -28.94 11.84 -13.28
C SER A 45 -29.12 13.27 -13.81
N PRO A 46 -30.25 13.94 -13.53
CA PRO A 46 -30.61 15.22 -14.14
C PRO A 46 -29.92 16.42 -13.45
N SER A 47 -29.48 17.40 -14.25
CA SER A 47 -29.12 18.74 -13.81
C SER A 47 -30.31 19.50 -13.21
N PRO A 48 -30.10 20.39 -12.22
CA PRO A 48 -31.11 21.35 -11.80
C PRO A 48 -31.03 22.64 -12.64
N SER A 49 -32.17 23.01 -13.23
CA SER A 49 -32.42 24.32 -13.87
C SER A 49 -32.70 25.42 -12.81
N PRO A 50 -32.48 26.70 -13.15
CA PRO A 50 -32.62 27.83 -12.23
C PRO A 50 -34.08 28.31 -12.10
N PRO A 51 -34.48 28.97 -11.00
CA PRO A 51 -35.78 29.60 -10.91
C PRO A 51 -35.78 31.03 -11.51
N SER A 52 -36.74 31.27 -12.41
CA SER A 52 -37.15 32.58 -12.90
C SER A 52 -38.05 33.33 -11.91
N GLU A 53 -37.87 34.64 -11.96
CA GLU A 53 -38.59 35.81 -11.44
C GLU A 53 -40.11 35.70 -11.17
N ALA A 54 -40.56 36.37 -10.11
CA ALA A 54 -41.74 37.26 -10.10
C ALA A 54 -41.81 38.05 -8.78
N GLY A 55 -41.96 39.38 -8.83
CA GLY A 55 -42.25 40.14 -7.60
C GLY A 55 -42.05 41.68 -7.60
N THR A 56 -42.64 42.39 -8.57
CA THR A 56 -43.33 43.70 -8.44
C THR A 56 -42.77 44.87 -7.59
N ASN A 57 -42.57 45.98 -8.33
CA ASN A 57 -43.04 47.36 -8.11
C ASN A 57 -42.39 48.28 -7.05
N THR A 58 -41.82 49.39 -7.51
CA THR A 58 -42.41 50.76 -7.43
C THR A 58 -41.31 51.83 -7.52
N ILE A 59 -41.19 52.57 -8.63
CA ILE A 59 -40.60 53.93 -8.63
C ILE A 59 -41.37 54.83 -9.62
N THR A 60 -41.76 55.98 -9.08
CA THR A 60 -42.56 57.08 -9.61
C THR A 60 -41.88 57.87 -10.74
N SER A 61 -42.67 58.28 -11.74
CA SER A 61 -42.29 59.16 -12.85
C SER A 61 -42.33 60.65 -12.51
N THR A 62 -41.40 61.44 -13.07
CA THR A 62 -41.62 62.86 -13.41
C THR A 62 -40.88 63.25 -14.70
N ASN A 63 -41.67 63.59 -15.73
CA ASN A 63 -41.52 64.50 -16.88
C ASN A 63 -40.14 64.94 -17.43
N SER A 64 -39.99 64.86 -18.76
CA SER A 64 -40.05 66.02 -19.69
C SER A 64 -39.88 65.58 -21.16
N ASN A 65 -40.66 66.18 -22.06
CA ASN A 65 -40.55 66.05 -23.52
C ASN A 65 -39.52 67.06 -24.07
N ASP A 66 -38.78 66.71 -25.12
CA ASP A 66 -38.61 67.54 -26.34
C ASP A 66 -37.78 66.84 -27.44
N GLU A 67 -37.83 67.43 -28.63
CA GLU A 67 -37.92 66.84 -29.97
C GLU A 67 -36.61 66.81 -30.81
N ALA A 68 -36.57 65.86 -31.76
CA ALA A 68 -35.82 65.74 -33.04
C ALA A 68 -34.30 66.05 -33.16
N THR A 69 -33.54 65.09 -33.71
CA THR A 69 -32.84 65.19 -35.03
C THR A 69 -31.95 63.95 -35.32
N VAL A 70 -31.89 63.58 -36.61
CA VAL A 70 -31.16 62.44 -37.19
C VAL A 70 -29.70 62.83 -37.48
N THR A 71 -28.69 62.00 -37.12
CA THR A 71 -27.59 61.51 -38.01
C THR A 71 -26.43 60.77 -37.28
N ASN A 72 -26.25 59.50 -37.67
CA ASN A 72 -25.06 58.64 -37.72
C ASN A 72 -24.32 58.13 -36.45
N PRO A 73 -23.81 56.87 -36.50
CA PRO A 73 -23.44 56.07 -35.35
C PRO A 73 -21.98 56.31 -35.01
N ARG A 74 -21.66 56.47 -33.72
CA ARG A 74 -20.29 56.49 -33.26
C ARG A 74 -20.14 55.58 -32.05
N LEU A 75 -19.70 54.37 -32.39
CA LEU A 75 -18.79 53.52 -31.62
C LEU A 75 -19.25 53.24 -30.18
N ILE A 76 -19.99 52.14 -30.04
CA ILE A 76 -19.87 51.31 -28.84
C ILE A 76 -18.36 51.04 -28.67
N PRO A 77 -17.74 51.37 -27.53
CA PRO A 77 -16.44 50.82 -27.18
C PRO A 77 -16.67 49.33 -26.87
N MET A 78 -16.79 48.53 -27.92
CA MET A 78 -16.57 47.11 -27.85
C MET A 78 -15.11 46.89 -27.49
N SER A 79 -14.89 45.98 -26.52
CA SER A 79 -13.59 45.47 -26.10
C SER A 79 -12.83 46.24 -25.01
N LEU A 80 -13.49 46.51 -23.88
CA LEU A 80 -12.82 46.30 -22.58
C LEU A 80 -13.31 45.03 -21.88
N ILE A 81 -13.70 44.02 -22.66
CA ILE A 81 -13.52 42.62 -22.25
C ILE A 81 -12.10 42.27 -22.68
N ARG A 82 -11.14 43.01 -22.13
CA ARG A 82 -9.73 42.74 -22.31
C ARG A 82 -9.49 41.45 -21.54
N ASN A 83 -9.33 40.37 -22.30
CA ASN A 83 -8.66 39.13 -21.91
C ASN A 83 -7.97 39.31 -20.56
N ARG A 84 -8.53 38.68 -19.52
CA ARG A 84 -7.75 38.29 -18.36
C ARG A 84 -6.40 37.80 -18.89
N SER A 85 -5.30 38.44 -18.48
CA SER A 85 -4.01 38.25 -19.15
C SER A 85 -3.71 36.75 -19.15
N ILE A 86 -3.01 36.27 -20.18
CA ILE A 86 -2.52 34.88 -20.17
C ILE A 86 -1.73 34.60 -18.89
N ASP A 87 -1.09 35.63 -18.30
CA ASP A 87 -0.45 35.59 -16.99
C ASP A 87 -1.46 35.33 -15.84
N ASP A 88 -2.58 36.05 -15.76
CA ASP A 88 -3.65 35.81 -14.77
C ASP A 88 -4.32 34.43 -14.93
N PHE A 89 -4.28 33.88 -16.15
CA PHE A 89 -4.72 32.52 -16.41
C PHE A 89 -3.70 31.50 -15.92
N ASN A 90 -2.42 31.73 -16.21
CA ASN A 90 -1.32 30.89 -15.78
C ASN A 90 -1.24 30.81 -14.24
N GLU A 91 -1.36 31.95 -13.54
CA GLU A 91 -1.39 31.99 -12.07
C GLU A 91 -2.56 31.18 -11.49
N GLN A 92 -3.76 31.28 -12.08
CA GLN A 92 -4.90 30.48 -11.64
C GLN A 92 -4.64 28.98 -11.86
N VAL A 93 -4.07 28.60 -13.00
CA VAL A 93 -3.79 27.19 -13.30
C VAL A 93 -2.74 26.64 -12.34
N VAL A 94 -1.66 27.38 -12.07
CA VAL A 94 -0.63 26.99 -11.09
C VAL A 94 -1.27 26.79 -9.71
N HIS A 95 -2.08 27.72 -9.24
CA HIS A 95 -2.77 27.57 -7.96
C HIS A 95 -3.65 26.32 -7.89
N ILE A 96 -4.40 26.01 -8.96
CA ILE A 96 -5.21 24.78 -9.03
C ILE A 96 -4.33 23.54 -8.98
N LEU A 97 -3.19 23.54 -9.68
CA LEU A 97 -2.25 22.41 -9.67
C LEU A 97 -1.64 22.19 -8.28
N ASP A 98 -1.27 23.25 -7.57
CA ASP A 98 -0.78 23.17 -6.19
C ASP A 98 -1.85 22.61 -5.24
N GLU A 99 -3.12 23.03 -5.41
CA GLU A 99 -4.24 22.50 -4.63
C GLU A 99 -4.49 21.02 -4.91
N VAL A 100 -4.37 20.60 -6.17
CA VAL A 100 -4.48 19.19 -6.58
C VAL A 100 -3.32 18.38 -6.01
N GLU A 101 -2.08 18.88 -6.06
CA GLU A 101 -0.90 18.22 -5.47
C GLU A 101 -1.11 17.99 -3.97
N LYS A 102 -1.56 19.02 -3.25
CA LYS A 102 -1.90 18.91 -1.83
C LYS A 102 -2.97 17.85 -1.58
N ARG A 103 -4.01 17.81 -2.42
CA ARG A 103 -5.08 16.81 -2.29
C ARG A 103 -4.59 15.38 -2.60
N VAL A 104 -3.66 15.23 -3.54
CA VAL A 104 -3.02 13.93 -3.84
C VAL A 104 -2.22 13.45 -2.65
N GLU A 105 -1.44 14.32 -1.99
CA GLU A 105 -0.67 13.93 -0.81
C GLU A 105 -1.57 13.54 0.37
N GLN A 106 -2.64 14.29 0.61
CA GLN A 106 -3.66 13.93 1.61
C GLN A 106 -4.31 12.57 1.33
N LEU A 107 -4.58 12.27 0.05
CA LEU A 107 -5.12 10.98 -0.36
C LEU A 107 -4.12 9.84 -0.12
N ARG A 108 -2.83 10.06 -0.40
CA ARG A 108 -1.76 9.09 -0.14
C ARG A 108 -1.64 8.81 1.36
N GLU A 109 -1.69 9.84 2.20
CA GLU A 109 -1.67 9.69 3.65
C GLU A 109 -2.90 8.92 4.16
N ALA A 110 -4.11 9.26 3.70
CA ALA A 110 -5.33 8.55 4.06
C ALA A 110 -5.30 7.07 3.65
N ALA A 111 -4.83 6.76 2.43
CA ALA A 111 -4.67 5.39 1.97
C ALA A 111 -3.62 4.63 2.79
N SER A 112 -2.52 5.28 3.21
CA SER A 112 -1.50 4.70 4.09
C SER A 112 -2.07 4.39 5.49
N MET A 113 -2.99 5.21 6.01
CA MET A 113 -3.68 4.92 7.27
C MET A 113 -4.62 3.71 7.13
N LEU A 114 -5.36 3.60 6.03
CA LEU A 114 -6.23 2.45 5.76
C LEU A 114 -5.43 1.14 5.56
N GLU A 115 -4.27 1.20 4.90
CA GLU A 115 -3.32 0.08 4.78
C GLU A 115 -2.91 -0.42 6.18
N GLN A 116 -2.61 0.50 7.11
CA GLN A 116 -2.22 0.18 8.49
C GLN A 116 -3.39 -0.36 9.33
N GLU A 117 -4.58 0.20 9.21
CA GLU A 117 -5.77 -0.27 9.94
C GLU A 117 -6.11 -1.71 9.53
N LYS A 118 -6.05 -2.02 8.24
CA LYS A 118 -6.21 -3.38 7.71
C LYS A 118 -5.20 -4.34 8.35
N GLU A 119 -3.92 -3.96 8.39
CA GLU A 119 -2.86 -4.75 8.99
C GLU A 119 -3.08 -4.96 10.50
N GLN A 120 -3.46 -3.90 11.22
CA GLN A 120 -3.78 -3.95 12.64
C GLN A 120 -4.93 -4.92 12.95
N ILE A 121 -5.98 -4.94 12.12
CA ILE A 121 -7.10 -5.88 12.28
C ILE A 121 -6.61 -7.33 12.11
N LEU A 122 -5.77 -7.59 11.11
CA LEU A 122 -5.19 -8.93 10.91
C LEU A 122 -4.30 -9.34 12.09
N ASP A 123 -3.50 -8.42 12.64
CA ASP A 123 -2.66 -8.66 13.81
C ASP A 123 -3.48 -8.98 15.07
N MET A 124 -4.60 -8.28 15.29
CA MET A 124 -5.53 -8.57 16.38
C MET A 124 -6.14 -9.97 16.25
N LEU A 125 -6.60 -10.34 15.06
CA LEU A 125 -7.17 -11.65 14.79
C LEU A 125 -6.13 -12.76 14.96
N ASN A 126 -4.90 -12.54 14.48
CA ASN A 126 -3.79 -13.49 14.68
C ASN A 126 -3.46 -13.66 16.17
N SER A 127 -3.54 -12.60 16.96
CA SER A 127 -3.33 -12.65 18.42
C SER A 127 -4.38 -13.51 19.12
N VAL A 128 -5.64 -13.49 18.66
CA VAL A 128 -6.70 -14.39 19.16
C VAL A 128 -6.37 -15.84 18.81
N SER A 129 -5.94 -16.11 17.58
CA SER A 129 -5.57 -17.47 17.12
C SER A 129 -4.39 -18.07 17.88
N LEU A 130 -3.44 -17.24 18.32
CA LEU A 130 -2.23 -17.65 19.04
C LEU A 130 -2.38 -17.67 20.57
N ASN A 131 -3.56 -17.33 21.09
CA ASN A 131 -3.80 -17.27 22.53
C ASN A 131 -3.84 -18.68 23.14
N SER A 132 -2.91 -18.99 24.05
CA SER A 132 -2.83 -20.29 24.74
C SER A 132 -4.05 -20.60 25.60
N GLU A 133 -4.78 -19.61 26.10
CA GLU A 133 -5.99 -19.83 26.91
C GLU A 133 -7.10 -20.50 26.10
N LEU A 134 -7.06 -20.39 24.77
CA LEU A 134 -7.98 -21.09 23.87
C LEU A 134 -7.85 -22.61 23.98
N LEU A 135 -6.69 -23.12 24.44
CA LEU A 135 -6.46 -24.54 24.68
C LEU A 135 -7.19 -25.06 25.93
N ARG A 136 -7.60 -24.16 26.83
CA ARG A 136 -8.36 -24.52 28.04
C ARG A 136 -9.86 -24.64 27.78
N LEU A 137 -10.32 -24.18 26.61
CA LEU A 137 -11.71 -24.29 26.19
C LEU A 137 -12.04 -25.70 25.72
N GLY A 138 -13.33 -26.04 25.74
CA GLY A 138 -13.82 -27.24 25.10
C GLY A 138 -13.54 -27.22 23.60
N GLN A 139 -13.45 -28.39 22.98
CA GLN A 139 -13.18 -28.52 21.54
C GLN A 139 -14.18 -27.72 20.69
N GLY A 140 -15.47 -27.79 21.01
CA GLY A 140 -16.53 -27.07 20.29
C GLY A 140 -16.34 -25.55 20.35
N ASP A 141 -16.19 -24.98 21.54
CA ASP A 141 -15.97 -23.53 21.71
C ASP A 141 -14.72 -23.04 20.97
N ARG A 142 -13.65 -23.85 21.00
CA ARG A 142 -12.40 -23.56 20.30
C ARG A 142 -12.59 -23.57 18.78
N GLU A 143 -13.32 -24.54 18.24
CA GLU A 143 -13.64 -24.64 16.81
C GLU A 143 -14.49 -23.46 16.35
N ASP A 144 -15.50 -23.08 17.14
CA ASP A 144 -16.36 -21.93 16.85
C ASP A 144 -15.58 -20.62 16.84
N ILE A 145 -14.72 -20.39 17.83
CA ILE A 145 -13.86 -19.20 17.88
C ILE A 145 -12.92 -19.17 16.67
N ASN A 146 -12.30 -20.30 16.33
CA ASN A 146 -11.42 -20.37 15.15
C ASN A 146 -12.19 -20.12 13.85
N ALA A 147 -13.40 -20.65 13.71
CA ALA A 147 -14.24 -20.43 12.54
C ALA A 147 -14.61 -18.93 12.40
N ILE A 148 -14.94 -18.26 13.50
CA ILE A 148 -15.23 -16.83 13.51
C ILE A 148 -13.99 -16.01 13.16
N THR A 149 -12.85 -16.28 13.80
CA THR A 149 -11.59 -15.57 13.54
C THR A 149 -11.15 -15.72 12.08
N ASN A 150 -11.23 -16.94 11.52
CA ASN A 150 -10.93 -17.20 10.11
C ASN A 150 -11.88 -16.46 9.17
N ARG A 151 -13.19 -16.44 9.47
CA ARG A 151 -14.18 -15.71 8.68
C ARG A 151 -13.88 -14.21 8.67
N LEU A 152 -13.55 -13.63 9.83
CA LEU A 152 -13.19 -12.22 9.93
C LEU A 152 -11.90 -11.92 9.17
N ALA A 153 -10.87 -12.76 9.32
CA ALA A 153 -9.61 -12.59 8.61
C ALA A 153 -9.80 -12.65 7.08
N ALA A 154 -10.65 -13.57 6.59
CA ALA A 154 -10.98 -13.65 5.17
C ALA A 154 -11.69 -12.38 4.67
N ARG A 155 -12.62 -11.82 5.45
CA ARG A 155 -13.29 -10.55 5.12
C ARG A 155 -12.35 -9.35 5.14
N THR A 156 -11.45 -9.27 6.12
CA THR A 156 -10.45 -8.20 6.15
C THR A 156 -9.53 -8.25 4.93
N LYS A 157 -9.19 -9.45 4.46
CA LYS A 157 -8.39 -9.66 3.24
C LYS A 157 -9.08 -9.23 1.94
N THR A 158 -10.41 -9.04 1.91
CA THR A 158 -11.10 -8.55 0.70
C THR A 158 -10.92 -7.04 0.49
N VAL A 159 -10.46 -6.30 1.52
CA VAL A 159 -10.12 -4.89 1.40
C VAL A 159 -8.68 -4.80 0.91
N ASP A 160 -8.45 -4.22 -0.27
CA ASP A 160 -7.10 -4.00 -0.80
C ASP A 160 -6.83 -2.51 -1.00
N VAL A 161 -5.80 -2.01 -0.30
CA VAL A 161 -5.39 -0.61 -0.31
C VAL A 161 -3.88 -0.62 -0.40
N VAL A 162 -3.34 -0.06 -1.50
CA VAL A 162 -1.91 -0.03 -1.78
C VAL A 162 -1.51 1.39 -2.15
N VAL A 163 -0.52 1.93 -1.44
CA VAL A 163 0.13 3.19 -1.81
C VAL A 163 1.44 2.87 -2.51
N ASN A 164 1.55 3.26 -3.78
CA ASN A 164 2.79 3.07 -4.53
C ASN A 164 3.83 4.14 -4.14
N THR A 165 5.00 3.68 -3.74
CA THR A 165 6.16 4.54 -3.48
C THR A 165 7.01 4.58 -4.75
N PRO A 166 7.09 5.72 -5.45
CA PRO A 166 7.99 5.85 -6.59
C PRO A 166 9.45 5.73 -6.11
N ARG A 167 10.24 4.88 -6.76
CA ARG A 167 11.65 4.61 -6.39
C ARG A 167 12.56 4.72 -7.60
N SER A 168 13.80 5.17 -7.37
CA SER A 168 14.89 5.01 -8.33
C SER A 168 15.43 3.56 -8.31
N ALA A 169 16.25 3.21 -9.30
CA ALA A 169 16.89 1.89 -9.36
C ALA A 169 17.80 1.63 -8.15
N GLU A 170 18.48 2.67 -7.65
CA GLU A 170 19.32 2.62 -6.46
C GLU A 170 18.49 2.39 -5.20
N GLN A 171 17.37 3.10 -5.05
CA GLN A 171 16.46 2.96 -3.91
C GLN A 171 15.83 1.55 -3.87
N GLU A 172 15.46 1.00 -5.02
CA GLU A 172 14.93 -0.38 -5.11
C GLU A 172 16.00 -1.42 -4.73
N LYS A 173 17.25 -1.20 -5.14
CA LYS A 173 18.38 -2.06 -4.75
C LYS A 173 18.66 -1.98 -3.24
N ALA A 174 18.65 -0.78 -2.68
CA ALA A 174 18.81 -0.57 -1.24
C ALA A 174 17.70 -1.28 -0.45
N LEU A 175 16.43 -1.10 -0.87
CA LEU A 175 15.28 -1.76 -0.26
C LEU A 175 15.39 -3.29 -0.35
N THR A 176 15.81 -3.82 -1.49
CA THR A 176 16.02 -5.27 -1.67
C THR A 176 17.11 -5.79 -0.72
N SER A 177 18.20 -5.04 -0.56
CA SER A 177 19.29 -5.39 0.35
C SER A 177 18.82 -5.36 1.82
N VAL A 178 18.07 -4.32 2.21
CA VAL A 178 17.51 -4.20 3.57
C VAL A 178 16.53 -5.34 3.85
N ASN A 179 15.63 -5.66 2.92
CA ASN A 179 14.70 -6.78 3.07
C ASN A 179 15.46 -8.12 3.23
N SER A 180 16.51 -8.34 2.45
CA SER A 180 17.35 -9.54 2.57
C SER A 180 18.01 -9.66 3.95
N LEU A 181 18.44 -8.53 4.55
CA LEU A 181 18.96 -8.51 5.92
C LEU A 181 17.87 -8.86 6.94
N ILE A 182 16.65 -8.34 6.77
CA ILE A 182 15.51 -8.65 7.65
C ILE A 182 15.15 -10.13 7.56
N ASP A 183 15.09 -10.69 6.36
CA ASP A 183 14.80 -12.12 6.16
C ASP A 183 15.89 -12.99 6.82
N GLY A 184 17.15 -12.57 6.75
CA GLY A 184 18.25 -13.21 7.48
C GLY A 184 18.06 -13.19 9.01
N VAL A 185 17.50 -12.11 9.57
CA VAL A 185 17.16 -12.04 11.00
C VAL A 185 16.00 -12.98 11.34
N VAL A 186 14.99 -13.07 10.49
CA VAL A 186 13.87 -14.03 10.68
C VAL A 186 14.39 -15.46 10.67
N GLN A 187 15.30 -15.81 9.76
CA GLN A 187 15.95 -17.12 9.74
C GLN A 187 16.76 -17.36 11.03
N LYS A 188 17.57 -16.38 11.43
CA LYS A 188 18.37 -16.45 12.66
C LYS A 188 17.50 -16.63 13.91
N LEU A 189 16.32 -16.01 13.96
CA LEU A 189 15.37 -16.18 15.07
C LEU A 189 14.85 -17.61 15.24
N HIS A 190 14.86 -18.42 14.17
CA HIS A 190 14.51 -19.84 14.24
C HIS A 190 15.67 -20.72 14.75
N GLU A 191 16.91 -20.33 14.47
CA GLU A 191 18.12 -21.08 14.83
C GLU A 191 18.65 -20.70 16.22
N ASP A 192 18.72 -19.40 16.50
CA ASP A 192 19.16 -18.78 17.73
C ASP A 192 18.25 -17.58 18.06
N LEU A 193 17.27 -17.86 18.91
CA LEU A 193 16.25 -16.91 19.31
C LEU A 193 16.84 -15.65 19.97
N GLN A 194 17.83 -15.80 20.85
CA GLN A 194 18.41 -14.66 21.57
C GLN A 194 19.28 -13.81 20.65
N GLY A 195 20.16 -14.44 19.87
CA GLY A 195 21.00 -13.71 18.91
C GLY A 195 20.19 -13.07 17.78
N GLY A 196 19.11 -13.71 17.34
CA GLY A 196 18.15 -13.15 16.39
C GLY A 196 17.44 -11.92 16.93
N LYS A 197 16.96 -11.97 18.19
CA LYS A 197 16.29 -10.83 18.85
C LYS A 197 17.22 -9.65 19.03
N GLU A 198 18.45 -9.89 19.47
CA GLU A 198 19.43 -8.83 19.63
C GLU A 198 19.75 -8.17 18.29
N THR A 199 19.89 -8.96 17.22
CA THR A 199 20.11 -8.43 15.86
C THR A 199 18.91 -7.60 15.39
N CYS A 200 17.69 -8.07 15.61
CA CYS A 200 16.46 -7.34 15.28
C CYS A 200 16.36 -6.00 16.04
N ARG A 201 16.71 -5.98 17.34
CA ARG A 201 16.77 -4.75 18.15
C ARG A 201 17.80 -3.76 17.62
N ARG A 202 19.00 -4.24 17.22
CA ARG A 202 20.02 -3.38 16.59
C ARG A 202 19.56 -2.76 15.28
N TYR A 203 18.79 -3.49 14.47
CA TYR A 203 18.17 -2.96 13.25
C TYR A 203 17.07 -1.95 13.57
N LEU A 204 16.24 -2.22 14.58
CA LEU A 204 15.21 -1.28 15.01
C LEU A 204 15.83 0.04 15.52
N ASN A 205 16.92 -0.04 16.27
CA ASN A 205 17.70 1.12 16.72
C ASN A 205 18.32 1.89 15.54
N ALA A 206 18.75 1.19 14.48
CA ALA A 206 19.24 1.83 13.26
C ALA A 206 18.17 2.65 12.52
N CYS A 207 16.89 2.35 12.70
CA CYS A 207 15.80 3.16 12.16
C CYS A 207 15.57 4.48 12.90
N ASN A 208 16.20 4.68 14.07
CA ASN A 208 16.15 5.93 14.83
C ASN A 208 17.48 6.18 15.59
N PRO A 209 18.53 6.63 14.89
CA PRO A 209 19.85 6.81 15.48
C PRO A 209 19.94 7.97 16.49
N ASP A 210 18.97 8.88 16.50
CA ASP A 210 18.94 10.03 17.41
C ASP A 210 18.51 9.64 18.83
N GLN A 211 17.82 8.51 18.98
CA GLN A 211 17.41 7.97 20.27
C GLN A 211 17.52 6.44 20.28
N PRO A 212 18.74 5.89 20.22
CA PRO A 212 18.93 4.45 20.15
C PRO A 212 18.78 3.84 21.56
N ASP A 213 17.91 2.84 21.68
CA ASP A 213 17.80 2.03 22.89
C ASP A 213 18.82 0.88 22.84
N GLY A 214 20.10 1.27 22.85
CA GLY A 214 21.25 0.35 22.78
C GLY A 214 22.02 0.36 21.46
N PRO A 215 22.76 -0.72 21.13
CA PRO A 215 23.64 -0.74 19.98
C PRO A 215 22.89 -0.64 18.65
N ILE A 216 23.53 -0.03 17.66
CA ILE A 216 23.03 0.15 16.28
C ILE A 216 23.85 -0.71 15.32
N ASP A 217 23.20 -1.32 14.33
CA ASP A 217 23.91 -1.91 13.19
C ASP A 217 24.17 -0.87 12.10
N GLN A 218 25.43 -0.42 11.99
CA GLN A 218 25.80 0.64 11.04
C GLN A 218 25.72 0.19 9.57
N LYS A 219 25.90 -1.11 9.29
CA LYS A 219 25.80 -1.63 7.91
C LYS A 219 24.35 -1.58 7.45
N PHE A 220 23.43 -2.02 8.30
CA PHE A 220 22.00 -1.91 8.06
C PHE A 220 21.58 -0.44 7.94
N GLN A 221 22.04 0.42 8.84
CA GLN A 221 21.73 1.85 8.82
C GLN A 221 22.14 2.51 7.50
N ALA A 222 23.34 2.24 6.99
CA ALA A 222 23.82 2.81 5.73
C ALA A 222 22.88 2.45 4.56
N GLN A 223 22.45 1.19 4.47
CA GLN A 223 21.51 0.75 3.43
C GLN A 223 20.09 1.28 3.64
N LEU A 224 19.67 1.46 4.88
CA LEU A 224 18.37 2.02 5.23
C LEU A 224 18.25 3.50 4.81
N ILE A 225 19.30 4.29 4.99
CA ILE A 225 19.32 5.72 4.62
C ILE A 225 19.18 5.92 3.10
N GLU A 226 19.63 4.95 2.30
CA GLU A 226 19.46 4.95 0.85
C GLU A 226 18.01 4.63 0.41
N CYS A 227 17.16 4.13 1.31
CA CYS A 227 15.75 3.89 1.04
C CYS A 227 14.92 5.18 1.16
N THR A 228 13.71 5.19 0.59
CA THR A 228 12.78 6.32 0.74
C THR A 228 12.32 6.47 2.20
N ALA A 229 11.90 7.68 2.59
CA ALA A 229 11.38 7.92 3.93
C ALA A 229 10.15 7.04 4.27
N ASP A 230 9.32 6.73 3.27
CA ASP A 230 8.18 5.82 3.44
C ASP A 230 8.63 4.38 3.70
N ASP A 231 9.63 3.90 2.95
CA ASP A 231 10.19 2.57 3.16
C ASP A 231 10.86 2.47 4.53
N GLN A 232 11.61 3.50 4.97
CA GLN A 232 12.22 3.55 6.31
C GLN A 232 11.16 3.41 7.42
N LYS A 233 10.02 4.11 7.29
CA LYS A 233 8.88 3.98 8.21
C LYS A 233 8.28 2.57 8.19
N LYS A 234 8.07 1.99 6.99
CA LYS A 234 7.55 0.63 6.83
C LYS A 234 8.49 -0.42 7.44
N ILE A 235 9.79 -0.31 7.19
CA ILE A 235 10.83 -1.20 7.75
C ILE A 235 10.86 -1.12 9.28
N ARG A 236 10.82 0.10 9.84
CA ARG A 236 10.78 0.30 11.30
C ARG A 236 9.56 -0.40 11.93
N ARG A 237 8.39 -0.26 11.32
CA ARG A 237 7.16 -0.95 11.79
C ARG A 237 7.30 -2.46 11.70
N LYS A 238 7.77 -2.99 10.58
CA LYS A 238 8.02 -4.43 10.37
C LYS A 238 8.94 -5.01 11.45
N LEU A 239 10.05 -4.33 11.76
CA LEU A 239 10.98 -4.76 12.82
C LEU A 239 10.32 -4.76 14.22
N ALA A 240 9.56 -3.71 14.55
CA ALA A 240 8.82 -3.65 15.81
C ALA A 240 7.77 -4.77 15.93
N GLN A 241 7.03 -5.04 14.85
CA GLN A 241 6.08 -6.15 14.80
C GLN A 241 6.77 -7.50 14.95
N LEU A 242 7.91 -7.73 14.30
CA LEU A 242 8.68 -8.97 14.45
C LEU A 242 9.04 -9.19 15.92
N ILE A 243 9.68 -8.21 16.58
CA ILE A 243 10.03 -8.32 18.01
C ILE A 243 8.80 -8.67 18.86
N SER A 244 7.69 -7.95 18.64
CA SER A 244 6.44 -8.17 19.36
C SER A 244 5.87 -9.58 19.15
N GLN A 245 5.92 -10.09 17.91
CA GLN A 245 5.48 -11.45 17.58
C GLN A 245 6.34 -12.52 18.27
N PHE A 246 7.66 -12.35 18.28
CA PHE A 246 8.56 -13.31 18.94
C PHE A 246 8.45 -13.26 20.45
N GLU A 247 8.28 -12.09 21.07
CA GLU A 247 8.03 -11.98 22.51
C GLU A 247 6.70 -12.60 22.93
N ARG A 248 5.66 -12.52 22.06
CA ARG A 248 4.41 -13.27 22.28
C ARG A 248 4.64 -14.77 22.19
N ALA A 249 5.29 -15.25 21.13
CA ALA A 249 5.59 -16.66 20.96
C ALA A 249 6.37 -17.24 22.15
N GLU A 250 7.39 -16.55 22.66
CA GLU A 250 8.12 -16.99 23.86
C GLU A 250 7.24 -17.16 25.10
N ARG A 251 6.30 -16.23 25.35
CA ARG A 251 5.38 -16.36 26.48
C ARG A 251 4.45 -17.56 26.33
N THR A 252 4.05 -17.88 25.11
CA THR A 252 3.19 -19.04 24.81
C THR A 252 3.93 -20.37 25.00
N PHE A 253 5.26 -20.41 24.76
CA PHE A 253 6.07 -21.63 24.83
C PHE A 253 6.88 -21.81 26.13
N SER A 254 6.96 -20.80 26.99
CA SER A 254 7.59 -20.93 28.31
C SER A 254 6.58 -21.52 29.28
N PRO A 255 6.72 -22.79 29.73
CA PRO A 255 5.87 -23.31 30.77
C PRO A 255 6.16 -22.52 32.04
N HIS A 256 5.17 -21.80 32.56
CA HIS A 256 5.20 -21.40 33.97
C HIS A 256 5.05 -22.71 34.77
N TRP A 257 6.14 -23.19 35.35
CA TRP A 257 6.11 -24.19 36.41
C TRP A 257 6.02 -23.51 37.77
#